data_AF-A0A3S1FPP1-F1
#
_entry.id   AF-A0A3S1FPP1-F1
#
_cell.length_a   1.000
_cell.length_b   1.000
_cell.length_c   1.000
_cell.angle_alpha   90.00
_cell.angle_beta   90.00
_cell.angle_gamma   90.00
#
_symmetry.space_group_name_H-M   'P 1'
#
loop_
_entity.id
_entity.type
_entity.pdbx_description
1 polymer ?
#
loop_
_entity_poly.entity_id
_entity_poly.type
_entity_poly.pdbx_seq_one_letter_code
_entity_poly.pdbx_strand_id
1 'polypeptide(L)' 'MIGSGESRGTKLKRLESSVPKHEFEFLMKLGKMTREETLALIEKYDGDRTEIYADLARRAAR' A
#
# COMPACT_ATOMS: atom_id res chain seq x y z
N MET A 1 3.40 -23.21 -19.24
CA MET A 1 3.76 -22.68 -17.91
C MET A 1 2.48 -22.25 -17.23
N ILE A 2 2.15 -22.88 -16.10
CA ILE A 2 0.92 -22.62 -15.35
C ILE A 2 1.02 -21.18 -14.83
N GLY A 3 0.15 -20.30 -15.33
CA GLY A 3 -0.02 -18.97 -14.78
C GLY A 3 -0.57 -19.13 -13.37
N SER A 4 0.32 -19.11 -12.39
CA SER A 4 -0.04 -19.07 -10.98
C SER A 4 -0.77 -17.75 -10.73
N GLY A 5 -2.10 -17.79 -10.87
CA GLY A 5 -2.97 -16.74 -10.42
C GLY A 5 -2.78 -16.59 -8.93
N GLU A 6 -1.95 -15.63 -8.53
CA GLU A 6 -1.82 -15.26 -7.13
C GLU A 6 -3.22 -14.86 -6.65
N SER A 7 -3.78 -15.62 -5.72
CA SER A 7 -5.06 -15.28 -5.11
C SER A 7 -4.94 -13.88 -4.50
N ARG A 8 -5.99 -13.06 -4.63
CA ARG A 8 -5.99 -11.68 -4.13
C ARG A 8 -5.55 -11.58 -2.67
N GLY A 9 -5.91 -12.57 -1.84
CA GLY A 9 -5.45 -12.66 -0.44
C GLY A 9 -3.94 -12.88 -0.26
N THR A 10 -3.31 -13.72 -1.09
CA THR A 10 -1.85 -13.93 -1.07
C THR A 10 -1.08 -12.67 -1.47
N LYS A 11 -1.58 -11.94 -2.48
CA LYS A 11 -1.02 -10.65 -2.91
C LYS A 11 -1.03 -9.62 -1.79
N LEU A 12 -2.19 -9.46 -1.14
CA LEU A 12 -2.38 -8.50 -0.05
C LEU A 12 -1.49 -8.81 1.16
N LYS A 13 -1.30 -10.09 1.51
CA LYS A 13 -0.36 -10.48 2.58
C LYS A 13 1.09 -10.17 2.24
N ARG A 14 1.50 -10.38 0.99
CA ARG A 14 2.86 -10.04 0.52
C ARG A 14 3.10 -8.54 0.57
N LEU A 15 2.15 -7.75 0.08
CA LEU A 15 2.21 -6.29 0.12
C LEU A 15 2.27 -5.75 1.57
N GLU A 16 1.44 -6.29 2.47
CA GLU A 16 1.49 -5.94 3.90
C GLU A 16 2.85 -6.29 4.53
N SER A 17 3.46 -7.39 4.12
CA SER A 17 4.79 -7.80 4.60
C SER A 17 5.94 -6.99 3.98
N SER A 18 5.68 -6.24 2.91
CA SER A 18 6.71 -5.44 2.21
C SER A 18 7.00 -4.11 2.90
N VAL A 19 6.17 -3.73 3.87
CA VAL A 19 6.32 -2.49 4.65
C VAL A 19 6.26 -2.84 6.14
N PRO A 20 7.07 -2.21 7.01
CA PRO A 20 6.93 -2.39 8.45
C PRO A 20 5.51 -2.08 8.95
N LYS A 21 5.01 -2.86 9.91
CA LYS A 21 3.65 -2.69 10.46
C LYS A 21 3.35 -1.26 10.92
N HIS A 22 4.27 -0.64 11.65
CA HIS A 22 4.10 0.73 12.15
C HIS A 22 3.98 1.75 11.02
N GLU A 23 4.67 1.52 9.90
CA GLU A 23 4.63 2.36 8.72
C GLU A 23 3.31 2.17 7.97
N PHE A 24 2.84 0.93 7.84
CA PHE A 24 1.52 0.64 7.29
C PHE A 24 0.40 1.31 8.09
N GLU A 25 0.42 1.20 9.41
CA GLU A 25 -0.54 1.88 10.30
C GLU A 25 -0.44 3.40 10.20
N PHE A 26 0.77 3.93 10.02
CA PHE A 26 0.99 5.36 9.78
C PHE A 26 0.37 5.82 8.47
N LEU A 27 0.56 5.09 7.37
CA LEU A 27 -0.02 5.39 6.06
C LEU A 27 -1.55 5.41 6.10
N MET A 28 -2.17 4.43 6.77
CA MET A 28 -3.62 4.40 6.99
C MET A 28 -4.12 5.66 7.70
N LYS A 29 -3.45 6.06 8.79
CA LYS A 29 -3.84 7.24 9.58
C LYS A 29 -3.60 8.54 8.81
N LEU A 30 -2.44 8.67 8.16
CA LEU A 30 -2.05 9.86 7.43
C LEU A 30 -3.00 10.11 6.24
N GLY A 31 -3.31 9.07 5.48
CA GLY A 31 -4.23 9.16 4.34
C GLY A 31 -5.71 9.08 4.68
N LYS A 32 -6.08 8.80 5.94
CA LYS A 32 -7.45 8.44 6.36
C LYS A 32 -8.05 7.33 5.49
N MET A 33 -7.23 6.32 5.19
CA MET A 33 -7.55 5.24 4.25
C MET A 33 -7.85 3.92 4.98
N THR A 34 -8.67 3.08 4.36
CA THR A 34 -8.84 1.70 4.76
C THR A 34 -7.57 0.87 4.48
N ARG A 35 -7.51 -0.35 5.04
CA ARG A 35 -6.42 -1.30 4.78
C ARG A 35 -6.31 -1.63 3.29
N GLU A 36 -7.43 -1.81 2.60
CA GLU A 36 -7.45 -2.14 1.17
C GLU A 36 -6.94 -0.98 0.31
N GLU A 37 -7.36 0.25 0.61
CA GLU A 37 -6.85 1.45 -0.06
C GLU A 37 -5.36 1.66 0.18
N THR A 38 -4.89 1.38 1.40
CA THR A 38 -3.46 1.47 1.73
C THR A 38 -2.64 0.44 0.96
N LEU A 39 -3.13 -0.81 0.87
CA LEU A 39 -2.49 -1.86 0.08
C LEU A 39 -2.49 -1.55 -1.42
N ALA A 40 -3.59 -0.99 -1.94
CA ALA A 40 -3.66 -0.52 -3.33
C ALA A 40 -2.69 0.62 -3.61
N LEU A 41 -2.47 1.52 -2.64
CA LEU A 41 -1.48 2.60 -2.77
C LEU A 41 -0.04 2.06 -2.76
N ILE A 42 0.26 1.11 -1.87
CA ILE A 42 1.56 0.44 -1.82
C ILE A 42 1.81 -0.32 -3.12
N GLU A 43 0.81 -1.04 -3.62
CA GLU A 43 0.89 -1.76 -4.90
C GLU A 43 1.10 -0.81 -6.08
N LYS A 44 0.37 0.31 -6.13
CA LYS A 44 0.47 1.31 -7.21
C LYS A 44 1.90 1.81 -7.40
N TYR A 45 2.65 1.92 -6.31
CA TYR A 45 4.01 2.45 -6.30
C TYR A 45 5.08 1.38 -6.02
N ASP A 46 4.72 0.10 -6.11
CA ASP A 46 5.61 -1.05 -5.82
C ASP A 46 6.36 -0.94 -4.48
N GLY A 47 5.73 -0.32 -3.47
CA GLY A 47 6.34 -0.07 -2.17
C GLY A 47 7.35 1.10 -2.12
N ASP A 48 7.48 1.89 -3.19
CA ASP A 48 8.30 3.11 -3.17
C ASP A 48 7.71 4.13 -2.20
N ARG A 49 8.41 4.30 -1.08
CA ARG A 49 7.99 5.19 0.02
C ARG A 49 7.92 6.64 -0.41
N THR A 50 8.85 7.10 -1.24
CA THR A 50 8.92 8.50 -1.68
C THR A 50 7.69 8.86 -2.48
N GLU A 51 7.33 8.01 -3.44
CA GLU A 51 6.14 8.20 -4.28
C GLU A 51 4.84 8.09 -3.48
N ILE A 52 4.77 7.13 -2.53
CA ILE A 52 3.62 6.97 -1.61
C ILE A 52 3.42 8.24 -0.78
N TYR A 53 4.47 8.74 -0.13
CA TYR A 53 4.37 9.96 0.70
C TYR A 53 4.09 11.20 -0.16
N ALA A 54 4.64 11.31 -1.36
CA ALA A 54 4.36 12.40 -2.29
C ALA A 54 2.89 12.38 -2.79
N ASP A 55 2.31 11.22 -3.05
CA ASP A 55 0.88 11.07 -3.36
C ASP A 55 0.01 11.50 -2.17
N LEU A 56 0.34 11.05 -0.96
CA LEU A 56 -0.38 11.43 0.26
C LEU A 56 -0.30 12.94 0.54
N ALA A 57 0.88 13.55 0.38
CA ALA A 57 1.05 14.99 0.52
C ALA A 57 0.20 15.77 -0.49
N ARG A 58 0.12 15.30 -1.74
CA ARG A 58 -0.74 15.90 -2.78
C ARG A 58 -2.23 15.79 -2.46
N ARG A 59 -2.67 14.71 -1.79
CA ARG A 59 -4.07 14.55 -1.34
C ARG A 59 -4.40 15.46 -0.16
N ALA A 60 -3.47 15.63 0.77
CA ALA A 60 -3.66 16.48 1.95
C ALA A 60 -3.67 17.98 1.63
N ALA A 61 -3.07 18.39 0.50
CA ALA A 61 -3.05 19.79 0.04
C ALA A 61 -4.31 20.23 -0.74
N ARG A 62 -5.28 19.33 -0.93
CA ARG A 62 -6.58 19.62 -1.56
C ARG A 62 -7.66 19.79 -0.51
#